data_AF-A0A4S1E4R3-F1
#
_entry.id   AF-A0A4S1E4R3-F1
#
_cell.length_a   1.000
_cell.length_b   1.000
_cell.length_c   1.000
_cell.angle_alpha   90.00
_cell.angle_beta   90.00
_cell.angle_gamma   90.00
#
_symmetry.space_group_name_H-M   'P 1'
#
loop_
_entity.id
_entity.type
_entity.pdbx_description
1 polymer ?
#
loop_
_entity_poly.entity_id
_entity_poly.type
_entity_poly.pdbx_seq_one_letter_code
_entity_poly.pdbx_strand_id
1 'polypeptide(L)' 'EAGLPEEGIAPGTLWEDVPPNWVCPECGARKEDFELIEV' A
#
# COMPACT_ATOMS: atom_id res chain seq x y z
N GLU A 1 -2.20 -9.56 -3.50
CA GLU A 1 -1.31 -10.74 -3.32
C GLU A 1 0.18 -10.41 -3.41
N ALA A 2 0.66 -9.58 -4.36
CA ALA A 2 2.10 -9.34 -4.55
C ALA A 2 2.79 -8.45 -3.48
N GLY A 3 2.06 -7.54 -2.80
CA GLY A 3 2.69 -6.56 -1.91
C GLY A 3 3.57 -5.55 -2.66
N LEU A 4 4.49 -4.91 -1.94
CA LEU A 4 5.54 -4.02 -2.47
C LEU A 4 6.86 -4.22 -1.70
N PRO A 5 7.59 -5.34 -1.93
CA PRO A 5 8.70 -5.75 -1.07
C PRO A 5 9.89 -4.78 -1.07
N GLU A 6 10.12 -4.07 -2.18
CA GLU A 6 11.14 -3.03 -2.31
C GLU A 6 10.95 -1.87 -1.32
N GLU A 7 9.71 -1.61 -0.92
CA GLU A 7 9.35 -0.62 0.10
C GLU A 7 9.06 -1.25 1.47
N GLY A 8 9.38 -2.54 1.65
CA GLY A 8 9.18 -3.27 2.90
C GLY A 8 7.76 -3.77 3.15
N ILE A 9 6.87 -3.70 2.14
CA ILE A 9 5.51 -4.24 2.21
C ILE A 9 5.53 -5.65 1.64
N ALA A 10 5.57 -6.68 2.49
CA ALA A 10 5.65 -8.06 2.04
C ALA A 10 4.40 -8.49 1.23
N PRO A 11 4.51 -9.51 0.36
CA PRO A 11 3.35 -10.14 -0.26
C PRO A 11 2.35 -10.62 0.80
N GLY A 12 1.06 -10.41 0.55
CA GLY A 12 -0.01 -10.75 1.50
C GLY A 12 -0.22 -9.77 2.66
N THR A 13 0.54 -8.67 2.76
CA THR A 13 0.26 -7.59 3.71
C THR A 13 -1.13 -7.02 3.43
N LEU A 14 -1.98 -6.93 4.47
CA LEU A 14 -3.29 -6.32 4.35
C LEU A 14 -3.14 -4.80 4.22
N TRP A 15 -4.09 -4.15 3.55
CA TRP A 15 -4.07 -2.70 3.40
C TRP A 15 -4.10 -1.97 4.75
N GLU A 16 -4.82 -2.51 5.73
CA GLU A 16 -4.86 -1.98 7.09
C GLU A 16 -3.47 -1.95 7.77
N ASP A 17 -2.61 -2.93 7.46
CA ASP A 17 -1.27 -3.08 8.02
C ASP A 17 -0.21 -2.21 7.32
N VAL A 18 -0.53 -1.62 6.16
CA VAL A 18 0.38 -0.68 5.48
C VAL A 18 0.62 0.55 6.36
N PRO A 19 1.85 1.05 6.52
CA PRO A 19 2.11 2.22 7.35
C PRO A 19 1.23 3.43 6.99
N PRO A 20 0.69 4.18 7.96
CA PRO A 20 -0.21 5.31 7.70
C PRO A 20 0.48 6.48 6.98
N ASN A 21 1.82 6.55 7.06
CA ASN A 21 2.65 7.51 6.37
C ASN A 21 3.18 7.01 5.02
N TRP A 22 2.69 5.86 4.54
CA TRP A 22 3.07 5.36 3.22
C TRP A 22 2.60 6.31 2.11
N VAL A 23 3.44 6.40 1.08
CA VAL A 23 3.24 7.24 -0.10
C VAL A 23 3.53 6.39 -1.33
N CYS A 24 2.65 6.45 -2.32
CA CYS A 24 2.83 5.72 -3.57
C CYS A 24 4.13 6.18 -4.26
N PRO A 25 5.08 5.28 -4.55
CA PRO A 25 6.37 5.66 -5.13
C PRO A 25 6.25 6.17 -6.58
N GLU A 26 5.13 5.86 -7.26
CA GLU A 26 4.91 6.25 -8.64
C GLU A 26 4.27 7.64 -8.78
N CYS A 27 3.33 8.00 -7.90
CA CYS A 27 2.52 9.22 -8.05
C CYS A 27 2.55 10.17 -6.84
N GLY A 28 3.11 9.75 -5.70
CA GLY A 28 3.18 10.57 -4.50
C GLY A 28 1.86 10.68 -3.71
N ALA A 29 0.81 9.95 -4.10
CA ALA A 29 -0.44 9.87 -3.36
C ALA A 29 -0.23 9.20 -1.99
N ARG A 30 -0.95 9.65 -0.97
CA ARG A 30 -0.88 9.10 0.38
C ARG A 30 -1.81 7.91 0.52
N LYS A 31 -1.58 7.06 1.53
CA LYS A 31 -2.48 5.96 1.88
C LYS A 31 -3.97 6.39 1.97
N GLU A 32 -4.23 7.58 2.48
CA GLU A 32 -5.59 8.13 2.62
C GLU A 32 -6.29 8.45 1.28
N ASP A 33 -5.55 8.57 0.18
CA ASP A 33 -6.08 8.90 -1.14
C ASP A 33 -6.57 7.66 -1.92
N PHE A 34 -6.35 6.45 -1.40
CA PHE A 34 -6.72 5.20 -2.06
C PHE A 34 -8.01 4.60 -1.48
N GLU A 35 -8.80 3.99 -2.35
CA GLU A 35 -10.01 3.26 -1.98
C GLU A 35 -9.81 1.75 -2.19
N LEU A 36 -10.28 0.95 -1.23
CA LEU A 36 -10.29 -0.50 -1.35
C LEU A 36 -11.34 -0.93 -2.37
N ILE A 37 -10.91 -1.67 -3.39
CA ILE A 37 -11.80 -2.28 -4.38
C ILE A 37 -11.92 -3.76 -4.03
N GLU A 38 -13.14 -4.26 -3.90
CA GLU A 38 -13.42 -5.68 -3.78
C GLU A 38 -13.24 -6.35 -5.15
N VAL A 39 -12.35 -7.36 -5.21
CA VAL A 39 -12.03 -8.16 -6.41
C VAL A 39 -12.46 -9.60 -6.25
#